data_AF-A0A066Y082-F1
#
_entry.id   AF-A0A066Y082-F1
#
_cell.length_a   1.000
_cell.length_b   1.000
_cell.length_c   1.000
_cell.angle_alpha   90.00
_cell.angle_beta   90.00
_cell.angle_gamma   90.00
#
_symmetry.space_group_name_H-M   'P 1'
#
loop_
_entity.id
_entity.type
_entity.pdbx_description
1 polymer ?
#
loop_
_entity_poly.entity_id
_entity_poly.type
_entity_poly.pdbx_seq_one_letter_code
_entity_poly.pdbx_strand_id
1 'polypeptide(L)'
;MLRRRNQKSKPWIVQLSALSTSWKSFGPISGCQNMPPQQSHSRQSPARQSIWGDVGGLHRTLDGHTKLWLSLDLETAGIESGLAIYALRTYEEWDSHPQSVSVADQPILLRKLADGPKGFPDHLAKGADRCLGGLRVVELSRVIAAPVAGKTLAAHGADVLWVPSPGLPDQPPLDREFARGKRTVRLDINKPSDKAKLLELLRTADVFIQGYRPGSLAARGLSPTELAAANPRLIIANLSAFGPDGPWSGRRGFDSLVQTCSGMNVSEAQHCGAGEPAMPMPCQALDHGAGFLLASGISAALYRRATEGGSCIVDVSLAGVMKYLRSLGQYPGKSGFEISDADKNLQWEEHLFEKRMTGFGPMKYLKHSAVIEDLEPGWDVMPKPLGSDKPEWLT
;
A
#
# COMPACT_ATOMS: atom_id res chain seq x y z
N MET A 1 28.39 -18.20 13.25
CA MET A 1 29.69 -17.60 13.64
C MET A 1 29.76 -16.21 12.99
N LEU A 2 29.23 -15.19 13.66
CA LEU A 2 29.15 -13.81 13.15
C LEU A 2 30.54 -13.16 13.23
N ARG A 3 31.09 -12.64 12.12
CA ARG A 3 32.43 -12.02 12.10
C ARG A 3 32.31 -10.50 12.30
N ARG A 4 32.77 -10.01 13.47
CA ARG A 4 32.99 -8.56 13.70
C ARG A 4 34.17 -8.08 12.85
N ARG A 5 34.07 -6.89 12.24
CA ARG A 5 35.08 -6.35 11.33
C ARG A 5 36.25 -5.69 12.09
N ASN A 6 37.48 -5.93 11.62
CA ASN A 6 38.65 -5.11 11.95
C ASN A 6 38.65 -3.83 11.09
N GLN A 7 39.02 -2.70 11.70
CA GLN A 7 39.06 -1.34 11.13
C GLN A 7 39.80 -1.29 9.77
N LYS A 8 39.05 -1.10 8.66
CA LYS A 8 39.42 -0.36 7.43
C LYS A 8 38.44 -0.71 6.30
N SER A 9 37.34 0.03 6.19
CA SER A 9 36.44 -0.02 5.02
C SER A 9 35.44 1.13 5.02
N LYS A 10 35.09 1.60 3.80
CA LYS A 10 34.21 2.74 3.48
C LYS A 10 32.82 2.68 4.17
N PRO A 11 32.12 3.83 4.38
CA PRO A 11 30.81 3.89 5.04
C PRO A 11 29.68 3.31 4.18
N TRP A 12 28.68 2.68 4.81
CA TRP A 12 27.51 2.04 4.17
C TRP A 12 26.22 2.41 4.90
N ILE A 13 25.11 2.52 4.17
CA ILE A 13 23.79 2.90 4.69
C ILE A 13 22.88 1.67 4.80
N VAL A 14 22.22 1.49 5.93
CA VAL A 14 21.14 0.52 6.14
C VAL A 14 19.89 1.29 6.51
N GLN A 15 18.78 1.05 5.81
CA GLN A 15 17.53 1.76 6.07
C GLN A 15 16.64 0.94 7.02
N LEU A 16 16.37 1.53 8.19
CA LEU A 16 15.43 1.03 9.19
C LEU A 16 14.11 1.80 9.04
N SER A 17 12.97 1.11 8.87
CA SER A 17 11.69 1.79 8.98
C SER A 17 11.29 1.92 10.46
N ALA A 18 11.50 3.09 11.05
CA ALA A 18 10.59 3.58 12.07
C ALA A 18 9.43 4.29 11.35
N LEU A 19 8.19 4.13 11.84
CA LEU A 19 6.99 4.79 11.29
C LEU A 19 7.01 6.32 11.53
N SER A 20 8.06 7.02 11.12
CA SER A 20 8.11 8.48 11.04
C SER A 20 8.30 8.89 9.58
N THR A 21 7.19 9.28 8.96
CA THR A 21 7.19 10.18 7.81
C THR A 21 7.97 11.44 8.16
N SER A 22 9.23 11.53 7.78
CA SER A 22 9.96 12.80 7.80
C SER A 22 9.59 13.61 6.57
N TRP A 23 8.43 14.27 6.62
CA TRP A 23 8.23 15.50 5.85
C TRP A 23 9.04 16.61 6.54
N LYS A 24 10.34 16.66 6.25
CA LYS A 24 11.23 17.75 6.71
C LYS A 24 11.80 18.51 5.52
N SER A 25 10.94 19.02 4.64
CA SER A 25 11.34 19.97 3.59
C SER A 25 10.23 20.92 3.14
N PHE A 26 9.43 21.47 4.07
CA PHE A 26 8.69 22.71 3.79
C PHE A 26 8.69 23.58 5.05
N GLY A 27 9.24 24.80 4.93
CA GLY A 27 9.36 25.76 6.03
C GLY A 27 8.00 26.25 6.55
N PRO A 28 7.96 26.89 7.73
CA PRO A 28 6.70 27.30 8.36
C PRO A 28 6.03 28.42 7.56
N ILE A 29 4.76 28.22 7.20
CA ILE A 29 3.87 29.28 6.74
C ILE A 29 3.37 30.01 8.00
N SER A 30 3.82 31.25 8.18
CA SER A 30 3.33 32.17 9.21
C SER A 30 1.96 32.73 8.82
N GLY A 31 0.94 32.52 9.66
CA GLY A 31 -0.31 33.29 9.58
C GLY A 31 -1.56 32.48 9.92
N CYS A 32 -1.83 32.29 11.21
CA CYS A 32 -3.20 32.17 11.74
C CYS A 32 -3.13 32.21 13.27
N GLN A 33 -3.10 33.41 13.83
CA GLN A 33 -3.42 33.64 15.24
C GLN A 33 -4.92 33.94 15.36
N ASN A 34 -5.52 33.43 16.44
CA ASN A 34 -6.84 33.78 17.02
C ASN A 34 -8.04 32.89 16.66
N MET A 35 -8.26 31.85 17.49
CA MET A 35 -9.61 31.48 17.95
C MET A 35 -9.54 30.95 19.40
N PRO A 36 -10.50 31.31 20.29
CA PRO A 36 -10.47 30.93 21.71
C PRO A 36 -11.02 29.51 21.95
N PRO A 37 -10.59 28.81 23.03
CA PRO A 37 -10.99 27.44 23.29
C PRO A 37 -12.39 27.34 23.93
N GLN A 38 -13.27 26.54 23.34
CA GLN A 38 -14.47 26.02 24.00
C GLN A 38 -14.10 24.83 24.89
N GLN A 39 -14.50 24.91 26.17
CA GLN A 39 -14.34 23.85 27.16
C GLN A 39 -15.37 22.74 26.93
N SER A 40 -14.92 21.48 26.85
CA SER A 40 -15.78 20.32 27.11
C SER A 40 -15.04 19.33 28.00
N HIS A 41 -15.64 19.04 29.15
CA HIS A 41 -15.12 18.17 30.19
C HIS A 41 -14.96 16.71 29.73
N SER A 42 -13.73 16.18 29.80
CA SER A 42 -13.50 14.74 29.93
C SER A 42 -12.38 14.48 30.92
N ARG A 43 -12.66 13.57 31.87
CA ARG A 43 -11.86 13.22 33.05
C ARG A 43 -10.37 13.02 32.73
N GLN A 44 -9.51 13.70 33.49
CA GLN A 44 -8.06 13.54 33.46
C GLN A 44 -7.68 12.11 33.88
N SER A 45 -6.96 11.42 32.99
CA SER A 45 -6.15 10.23 33.32
C SER A 45 -4.69 10.69 33.47
N PRO A 46 -3.95 10.23 34.48
CA PRO A 46 -2.62 10.77 34.78
C PRO A 46 -1.59 10.36 33.72
N ALA A 47 -0.82 11.37 33.28
CA ALA A 47 0.51 11.30 32.67
C ALA A 47 0.84 10.05 31.81
N ARG A 48 0.41 10.06 30.53
CA ARG A 48 1.17 9.38 29.48
C ARG A 48 2.31 10.30 29.03
N GLN A 49 3.48 10.16 29.65
CA GLN A 49 4.73 10.68 29.10
C GLN A 49 4.87 10.20 27.65
N SER A 50 5.28 11.10 26.75
CA SER A 50 5.46 10.80 25.34
C SER A 50 6.41 9.63 25.15
N ILE A 51 5.89 8.52 24.62
CA ILE A 51 6.67 7.33 24.23
C ILE A 51 7.64 7.66 23.06
N TRP A 52 7.52 8.86 22.48
CA TRP A 52 8.42 9.41 21.48
C TRP A 52 9.52 10.23 22.18
N GLY A 53 10.54 9.53 22.68
CA GLY A 53 11.79 10.16 23.11
C GLY A 53 12.50 10.86 21.94
N ASP A 54 13.57 11.59 22.25
CA ASP A 54 14.43 12.31 21.30
C ASP A 54 14.81 11.42 20.10
N VAL A 55 14.10 11.59 18.98
CA VAL A 55 14.34 10.85 17.72
C VAL A 55 15.78 11.09 17.24
N GLY A 56 16.37 12.25 17.55
CA GLY A 56 17.78 12.55 17.28
C GLY A 56 18.73 11.75 18.16
N GLY A 57 18.39 11.53 19.43
CA GLY A 57 19.11 10.67 20.37
C GLY A 57 19.04 9.19 19.99
N LEU A 58 17.86 8.72 19.55
CA LEU A 58 17.67 7.36 19.06
C LEU A 58 18.50 7.09 17.79
N HIS A 59 18.52 8.00 16.81
CA HIS A 59 19.37 7.87 15.62
C HIS A 59 20.86 7.82 15.98
N ARG A 60 21.35 8.73 16.85
CA ARG A 60 22.77 8.73 17.28
C ARG A 60 23.16 7.45 18.01
N THR A 61 22.27 6.90 18.82
CA THR A 61 22.51 5.66 19.58
C THR A 61 22.54 4.45 18.65
N LEU A 62 21.58 4.35 17.73
CA LEU A 62 21.54 3.31 16.70
C LEU A 62 22.79 3.36 15.82
N ASP A 63 23.21 4.54 15.36
CA ASP A 63 24.42 4.71 14.56
C ASP A 63 25.69 4.19 15.25
N GLY A 64 25.81 4.40 16.56
CA GLY A 64 26.95 3.90 17.33
C GLY A 64 27.03 2.37 17.34
N HIS A 65 25.87 1.69 17.45
CA HIS A 65 25.79 0.24 17.54
C HIS A 65 25.77 -0.46 16.17
N THR A 66 25.20 0.17 15.13
CA THR A 66 25.11 -0.40 13.79
C THR A 66 26.41 -0.29 13.00
N LYS A 67 27.26 0.71 13.26
CA LYS A 67 28.59 0.88 12.63
C LYS A 67 29.53 -0.32 12.78
N LEU A 68 29.27 -1.20 13.75
CA LEU A 68 30.06 -2.40 14.02
C LEU A 68 29.64 -3.61 13.15
N TRP A 69 28.55 -3.50 12.40
CA TRP A 69 27.98 -4.59 11.60
C TRP A 69 28.28 -4.42 10.12
N LEU A 70 28.45 -5.55 9.42
CA LEU A 70 28.29 -5.56 7.97
C LEU A 70 26.79 -5.39 7.63
N SER A 71 26.47 -4.68 6.56
CA SER A 71 25.08 -4.36 6.20
C SER A 71 24.21 -5.60 6.02
N LEU A 72 24.75 -6.65 5.39
CA LEU A 72 24.06 -7.93 5.20
C LEU A 72 23.90 -8.72 6.51
N ASP A 73 24.87 -8.65 7.41
CA ASP A 73 24.77 -9.29 8.73
C ASP A 73 23.69 -8.60 9.57
N LEU A 74 23.62 -7.26 9.50
CA LEU A 74 22.61 -6.47 10.19
C LEU A 74 21.21 -6.70 9.60
N GLU A 75 21.11 -6.76 8.26
CA GLU A 75 19.87 -7.15 7.58
C GLU A 75 19.40 -8.53 8.09
N THR A 76 20.29 -9.52 8.07
CA THR A 76 19.98 -10.89 8.49
C THR A 76 19.51 -10.93 9.94
N ALA A 77 20.30 -10.40 10.87
CA ALA A 77 19.97 -10.40 12.29
C ALA A 77 18.68 -9.61 12.61
N GLY A 78 18.47 -8.48 11.93
CA GLY A 78 17.25 -7.69 12.11
C GLY A 78 16.01 -8.43 11.60
N ILE A 79 16.10 -9.10 10.46
CA ILE A 79 14.99 -9.89 9.90
C ILE A 79 14.67 -11.11 10.77
N GLU A 80 15.69 -11.81 11.27
CA GLU A 80 15.53 -12.90 12.24
C GLU A 80 14.86 -12.42 13.54
N SER A 81 15.09 -11.17 13.91
CA SER A 81 14.45 -10.49 15.04
C SER A 81 13.07 -9.88 14.70
N GLY A 82 12.56 -10.11 13.48
CA GLY A 82 11.24 -9.66 13.05
C GLY A 82 11.15 -8.20 12.57
N LEU A 83 12.27 -7.53 12.36
CA LEU A 83 12.33 -6.17 11.82
C LEU A 83 12.13 -6.16 10.30
N ALA A 84 11.65 -5.03 9.79
CA ALA A 84 11.66 -4.72 8.36
C ALA A 84 12.89 -3.84 8.08
N ILE A 85 13.97 -4.47 7.63
CA ILE A 85 15.27 -3.83 7.39
C ILE A 85 15.90 -4.47 6.17
N TYR A 86 16.55 -3.66 5.34
CA TYR A 86 17.26 -4.15 4.17
C TYR A 86 18.55 -3.35 3.94
N ALA A 87 19.58 -4.07 3.51
CA ALA A 87 20.82 -3.48 3.04
C ALA A 87 20.58 -2.77 1.70
N LEU A 88 21.18 -1.59 1.57
CA LEU A 88 21.29 -0.89 0.30
C LEU A 88 22.07 -1.76 -0.69
N ARG A 89 21.55 -1.89 -1.91
CA ARG A 89 22.17 -2.65 -3.01
C ARG A 89 22.18 -1.80 -4.26
N THR A 90 23.08 -2.10 -5.19
CA THR A 90 23.07 -1.67 -6.58
C THR A 90 22.10 -2.53 -7.41
N TYR A 91 21.80 -2.13 -8.65
CA TYR A 91 21.06 -3.00 -9.57
C TYR A 91 21.78 -4.32 -9.85
N GLU A 92 23.11 -4.30 -10.04
CA GLU A 92 23.89 -5.52 -10.30
C GLU A 92 23.80 -6.53 -9.14
N GLU A 93 23.92 -6.04 -7.90
CA GLU A 93 23.76 -6.86 -6.70
C GLU A 93 22.33 -7.39 -6.55
N TRP A 94 21.32 -6.57 -6.87
CA TRP A 94 19.93 -6.99 -6.84
C TRP A 94 19.62 -8.02 -7.92
N ASP A 95 20.07 -7.83 -9.16
CA ASP A 95 19.83 -8.73 -10.28
C ASP A 95 20.43 -10.12 -10.02
N SER A 96 21.56 -10.17 -9.31
CA SER A 96 22.19 -11.42 -8.88
C SER A 96 21.54 -12.05 -7.64
N HIS A 97 20.64 -11.34 -6.95
CA HIS A 97 20.05 -11.79 -5.70
C HIS A 97 18.97 -12.86 -5.93
N PRO A 98 18.94 -13.98 -5.17
CA PRO A 98 17.97 -15.06 -5.39
C PRO A 98 16.50 -14.64 -5.35
N GLN A 99 16.16 -13.63 -4.55
CA GLN A 99 14.80 -13.06 -4.59
C GLN A 99 14.50 -12.40 -5.93
N SER A 100 15.40 -11.58 -6.48
CA SER A 100 15.16 -10.89 -7.74
C SER A 100 14.93 -11.88 -8.88
N VAL A 101 15.71 -12.97 -8.91
CA VAL A 101 15.54 -14.07 -9.87
C VAL A 101 14.15 -14.71 -9.77
N SER A 102 13.56 -14.76 -8.56
CA SER A 102 12.24 -15.34 -8.33
C SER A 102 11.08 -14.38 -8.63
N VAL A 103 11.33 -13.07 -8.63
CA VAL A 103 10.30 -12.07 -8.98
C VAL A 103 10.03 -12.18 -10.47
N ALA A 104 8.77 -12.41 -10.86
CA ALA A 104 8.38 -12.45 -12.26
C ALA A 104 8.65 -11.13 -12.99
N ASP A 105 8.89 -11.21 -14.30
CA ASP A 105 9.12 -10.03 -15.14
C ASP A 105 7.83 -9.22 -15.41
N GLN A 106 6.68 -9.88 -15.28
CA GLN A 106 5.36 -9.24 -15.37
C GLN A 106 4.88 -8.85 -13.97
N PRO A 107 4.41 -7.61 -13.76
CA PRO A 107 4.06 -7.13 -12.42
C PRO A 107 2.71 -7.67 -11.91
N ILE A 108 1.88 -8.25 -12.78
CA ILE A 108 0.59 -8.86 -12.45
C ILE A 108 0.67 -10.36 -12.70
N LEU A 109 0.51 -11.16 -11.63
CA LEU A 109 0.40 -12.60 -11.72
C LEU A 109 -1.06 -13.02 -11.53
N LEU A 110 -1.62 -13.65 -12.55
CA LEU A 110 -3.02 -14.10 -12.55
C LEU A 110 -3.10 -15.59 -12.78
N ARG A 111 -3.57 -16.34 -11.77
CA ARG A 111 -3.70 -17.80 -11.81
C ARG A 111 -5.07 -18.27 -11.36
N LYS A 112 -5.60 -19.30 -12.03
CA LYS A 112 -6.80 -20.01 -11.57
C LYS A 112 -6.45 -20.84 -10.33
N LEU A 113 -7.34 -20.82 -9.34
CA LEU A 113 -7.15 -21.55 -8.07
C LEU A 113 -8.05 -22.78 -7.98
N ALA A 114 -9.33 -22.64 -8.34
CA ALA A 114 -10.27 -23.75 -8.37
C ALA A 114 -11.31 -23.55 -9.48
N ASP A 115 -11.94 -24.64 -9.91
CA ASP A 115 -13.09 -24.59 -10.79
C ASP A 115 -14.32 -24.03 -10.08
N GLY A 116 -15.25 -23.51 -10.87
CA GLY A 116 -16.48 -22.91 -10.38
C GLY A 116 -17.32 -22.34 -11.51
N PRO A 117 -18.48 -21.76 -11.19
CA PRO A 117 -19.43 -21.32 -12.21
C PRO A 117 -18.89 -20.13 -13.03
N LYS A 118 -19.21 -20.16 -14.32
CA LYS A 118 -18.92 -19.10 -15.31
C LYS A 118 -19.88 -17.91 -15.17
N GLY A 119 -19.65 -16.87 -15.96
CA GLY A 119 -20.52 -15.70 -16.09
C GLY A 119 -20.27 -14.61 -15.05
N PHE A 120 -20.95 -13.48 -15.22
CA PHE A 120 -20.99 -12.42 -14.21
C PHE A 120 -22.02 -12.75 -13.12
N PRO A 121 -21.83 -12.32 -11.87
CA PRO A 121 -22.87 -12.38 -10.86
C PRO A 121 -24.11 -11.58 -11.27
N ASP A 122 -25.30 -12.08 -10.91
CA ASP A 122 -26.57 -11.43 -11.22
C ASP A 122 -26.74 -10.06 -10.55
N HIS A 123 -26.04 -9.82 -9.44
CA HIS A 123 -26.07 -8.56 -8.70
C HIS A 123 -25.20 -7.45 -9.32
N LEU A 124 -24.43 -7.73 -10.37
CA LEU A 124 -23.75 -6.65 -11.11
C LEU A 124 -24.78 -5.82 -11.85
N ALA A 125 -24.71 -4.50 -11.69
CA ALA A 125 -25.73 -3.59 -12.18
C ALA A 125 -25.72 -3.54 -13.73
N LYS A 126 -26.80 -4.01 -14.36
CA LYS A 126 -27.00 -3.89 -15.81
C LYS A 126 -27.32 -2.43 -16.15
N GLY A 127 -26.54 -1.81 -17.05
CA GLY A 127 -26.72 -0.41 -17.43
C GLY A 127 -26.29 0.60 -16.36
N ALA A 128 -25.33 0.22 -15.50
CA ALA A 128 -24.72 1.16 -14.56
C ALA A 128 -24.02 2.32 -15.29
N ASP A 129 -23.97 3.47 -14.64
CA ASP A 129 -23.21 4.67 -15.04
C ASP A 129 -21.68 4.50 -14.89
N ARG A 130 -21.22 3.37 -14.33
CA ARG A 130 -19.80 3.01 -14.16
C ARG A 130 -19.54 1.52 -14.39
N CYS A 131 -18.35 1.19 -14.93
CA CYS A 131 -18.00 -0.17 -15.38
C CYS A 131 -18.09 -1.28 -14.33
N LEU A 132 -17.90 -0.97 -13.05
CA LEU A 132 -17.86 -1.94 -11.94
C LEU A 132 -19.06 -1.77 -11.00
N GLY A 133 -20.14 -1.12 -11.45
CA GLY A 133 -21.37 -0.96 -10.69
C GLY A 133 -21.89 -2.28 -10.13
N GLY A 134 -22.07 -2.34 -8.81
CA GLY A 134 -22.54 -3.53 -8.10
C GLY A 134 -21.45 -4.57 -7.75
N LEU A 135 -20.19 -4.37 -8.16
CA LEU A 135 -19.09 -5.26 -7.79
C LEU A 135 -18.85 -5.21 -6.28
N ARG A 136 -18.90 -6.35 -5.60
CA ARG A 136 -18.74 -6.44 -4.13
C ARG A 136 -17.30 -6.76 -3.75
N VAL A 137 -16.64 -5.85 -3.04
CA VAL A 137 -15.23 -5.98 -2.67
C VAL A 137 -15.08 -5.96 -1.15
N VAL A 138 -14.45 -6.98 -0.58
CA VAL A 138 -13.97 -6.96 0.80
C VAL A 138 -12.48 -6.65 0.80
N GLU A 139 -12.07 -5.58 1.46
CA GLU A 139 -10.67 -5.14 1.51
C GLU A 139 -10.14 -5.17 2.94
N LEU A 140 -9.13 -6.02 3.19
CA LEU A 140 -8.36 -6.07 4.43
C LEU A 140 -6.94 -5.56 4.15
N SER A 141 -6.78 -4.24 4.22
CA SER A 141 -5.55 -3.55 3.81
C SER A 141 -5.21 -2.39 4.74
N ARG A 142 -4.00 -1.84 4.58
CA ARG A 142 -3.49 -0.66 5.29
C ARG A 142 -2.47 0.10 4.44
N VAL A 143 -2.10 1.30 4.88
CA VAL A 143 -1.03 2.14 4.30
C VAL A 143 -1.42 2.69 2.93
N ILE A 144 -0.74 2.32 1.83
CA ILE A 144 -0.92 2.96 0.51
C ILE A 144 -1.31 1.95 -0.55
N ALA A 145 -0.48 0.95 -0.83
CA ALA A 145 -0.56 0.18 -2.07
C ALA A 145 -1.89 -0.56 -2.28
N ALA A 146 -2.30 -1.42 -1.32
CA ALA A 146 -3.58 -2.12 -1.43
C ALA A 146 -4.79 -1.17 -1.29
N PRO A 147 -4.75 -0.13 -0.43
CA PRO A 147 -5.77 0.93 -0.43
C PRO A 147 -5.96 1.65 -1.77
N VAL A 148 -4.89 1.90 -2.54
CA VAL A 148 -5.00 2.47 -3.90
C VAL A 148 -5.83 1.56 -4.81
N ALA A 149 -5.66 0.23 -4.74
CA ALA A 149 -6.43 -0.71 -5.55
C ALA A 149 -7.94 -0.61 -5.26
N GLY A 150 -8.33 -0.69 -3.99
CA GLY A 150 -9.75 -0.57 -3.63
C GLY A 150 -10.34 0.80 -3.98
N LYS A 151 -9.57 1.88 -3.81
CA LYS A 151 -10.02 3.23 -4.17
C LYS A 151 -10.24 3.35 -5.68
N THR A 152 -9.37 2.71 -6.46
CA THR A 152 -9.49 2.64 -7.92
C THR A 152 -10.75 1.89 -8.33
N LEU A 153 -11.02 0.71 -7.75
CA LEU A 153 -12.25 -0.04 -8.03
C LEU A 153 -13.51 0.74 -7.65
N ALA A 154 -13.50 1.41 -6.50
CA ALA A 154 -14.60 2.26 -6.06
C ALA A 154 -14.84 3.45 -7.01
N ALA A 155 -13.78 4.01 -7.62
CA ALA A 155 -13.90 5.06 -8.62
C ALA A 155 -14.72 4.62 -9.84
N HIS A 156 -14.76 3.30 -10.10
CA HIS A 156 -15.51 2.70 -11.18
C HIS A 156 -16.81 2.04 -10.71
N GLY A 157 -17.29 2.36 -9.51
CA GLY A 157 -18.62 1.95 -9.03
C GLY A 157 -18.67 0.68 -8.18
N ALA A 158 -17.51 0.10 -7.82
CA ALA A 158 -17.49 -1.05 -6.92
C ALA A 158 -17.93 -0.66 -5.49
N ASP A 159 -18.73 -1.51 -4.86
CA ASP A 159 -19.05 -1.42 -3.42
C ASP A 159 -17.90 -2.02 -2.61
N VAL A 160 -16.99 -1.16 -2.17
CA VAL A 160 -15.80 -1.54 -1.41
C VAL A 160 -16.03 -1.39 0.09
N LEU A 161 -16.07 -2.53 0.78
CA LEU A 161 -16.03 -2.64 2.24
C LEU A 161 -14.57 -2.75 2.71
N TRP A 162 -14.02 -1.64 3.19
CA TRP A 162 -12.69 -1.61 3.80
C TRP A 162 -12.77 -1.94 5.30
N VAL A 163 -12.05 -2.98 5.71
CA VAL A 163 -12.00 -3.51 7.08
C VAL A 163 -10.61 -3.28 7.69
N PRO A 164 -10.34 -2.09 8.23
CA PRO A 164 -9.09 -1.82 8.95
C PRO A 164 -9.00 -2.64 10.25
N SER A 165 -7.81 -3.13 10.59
CA SER A 165 -7.60 -3.90 11.82
C SER A 165 -7.81 -3.02 13.07
N PRO A 166 -8.61 -3.48 14.05
CA PRO A 166 -8.80 -2.74 15.31
C PRO A 166 -7.58 -2.83 16.24
N GLY A 167 -6.69 -3.80 16.02
CA GLY A 167 -5.48 -4.01 16.84
C GLY A 167 -4.26 -3.23 16.36
N LEU A 168 -4.40 -2.40 15.32
CA LEU A 168 -3.30 -1.64 14.73
C LEU A 168 -3.64 -0.16 14.70
N PRO A 169 -2.66 0.75 14.86
CA PRO A 169 -2.94 2.18 14.85
C PRO A 169 -3.53 2.64 13.50
N ASP A 170 -4.55 3.49 13.59
CA ASP A 170 -5.07 4.27 12.47
C ASP A 170 -3.98 5.25 11.96
N GLN A 171 -4.08 5.65 10.70
CA GLN A 171 -3.16 6.58 10.01
C GLN A 171 -3.96 7.72 9.38
N PRO A 172 -4.47 8.69 10.16
CA PRO A 172 -5.55 9.58 9.72
C PRO A 172 -5.33 10.31 8.38
N PRO A 173 -4.14 10.81 8.01
CA PRO A 173 -3.93 11.42 6.70
C PRO A 173 -4.12 10.41 5.55
N LEU A 174 -3.56 9.21 5.67
CA LEU A 174 -3.68 8.15 4.66
C LEU A 174 -5.10 7.58 4.64
N ASP A 175 -5.70 7.36 5.82
CA ASP A 175 -7.05 6.83 5.93
C ASP A 175 -8.06 7.75 5.26
N ARG A 176 -7.92 9.07 5.44
CA ARG A 176 -8.77 10.07 4.77
C ARG A 176 -8.58 10.05 3.25
N GLU A 177 -7.36 9.89 2.77
CA GLU A 177 -7.07 9.88 1.33
C GLU A 177 -7.63 8.62 0.65
N PHE A 178 -7.47 7.46 1.29
CA PHE A 178 -7.83 6.17 0.69
C PHE A 178 -9.21 5.64 1.08
N ALA A 179 -9.90 6.26 2.04
CA ALA A 179 -11.32 5.98 2.31
C ALA A 179 -12.27 6.57 1.25
N ARG A 180 -11.79 7.48 0.38
CA ARG A 180 -12.64 8.06 -0.67
C ARG A 180 -13.12 6.96 -1.62
N GLY A 181 -14.44 6.88 -1.81
CA GLY A 181 -15.13 5.82 -2.53
C GLY A 181 -15.50 4.60 -1.71
N LYS A 182 -14.98 4.44 -0.49
CA LYS A 182 -15.11 3.20 0.28
C LYS A 182 -15.99 3.38 1.49
N ARG A 183 -16.70 2.32 1.84
CA ARG A 183 -17.36 2.17 3.14
C ARG A 183 -16.39 1.50 4.10
N THR A 184 -16.32 1.98 5.34
CA THR A 184 -15.36 1.51 6.34
C THR A 184 -16.06 0.87 7.53
N VAL A 185 -15.72 -0.38 7.83
CA VAL A 185 -16.39 -1.19 8.86
C VAL A 185 -15.36 -1.73 9.85
N ARG A 186 -15.76 -1.92 11.12
CA ARG A 186 -14.90 -2.52 12.15
C ARG A 186 -15.34 -3.95 12.41
N LEU A 187 -14.51 -4.89 11.99
CA LEU A 187 -14.65 -6.32 12.30
C LEU A 187 -13.32 -6.82 12.87
N ASP A 188 -13.33 -7.31 14.10
CA ASP A 188 -12.16 -7.93 14.71
C ASP A 188 -12.14 -9.43 14.39
N ILE A 189 -11.31 -9.86 13.45
CA ILE A 189 -11.22 -11.27 13.06
C ILE A 189 -10.77 -12.23 14.18
N ASN A 190 -10.31 -11.71 15.32
CA ASN A 190 -10.02 -12.52 16.51
C ASN A 190 -11.28 -12.76 17.37
N LYS A 191 -12.36 -12.00 17.16
CA LYS A 191 -13.67 -12.25 17.77
C LYS A 191 -14.46 -13.20 16.87
N PRO A 192 -14.94 -14.34 17.40
CA PRO A 192 -15.68 -15.32 16.59
C PRO A 192 -16.90 -14.75 15.87
N SER A 193 -17.65 -13.83 16.49
CA SER A 193 -18.83 -13.18 15.89
C SER A 193 -18.47 -12.34 14.66
N ASP A 194 -17.43 -11.52 14.78
CA ASP A 194 -17.00 -10.59 13.74
C ASP A 194 -16.36 -11.38 12.59
N LYS A 195 -15.59 -12.43 12.91
CA LYS A 195 -15.06 -13.37 11.92
C LYS A 195 -16.18 -14.07 11.16
N ALA A 196 -17.22 -14.54 11.85
CA ALA A 196 -18.38 -15.15 11.19
C ALA A 196 -19.08 -14.16 10.25
N LYS A 197 -19.23 -12.89 10.67
CA LYS A 197 -19.79 -11.83 9.82
C LYS A 197 -18.93 -11.54 8.59
N LEU A 198 -17.61 -11.50 8.75
CA LEU A 198 -16.68 -11.33 7.63
C LEU A 198 -16.79 -12.49 6.63
N LEU A 199 -16.89 -13.73 7.11
CA LEU A 199 -17.05 -14.91 6.26
C LEU A 199 -18.40 -14.90 5.51
N GLU A 200 -19.47 -14.41 6.13
CA GLU A 200 -20.77 -14.21 5.48
C GLU A 200 -20.66 -13.23 4.29
N LEU A 201 -19.97 -12.10 4.49
CA LEU A 201 -19.69 -11.13 3.43
C LEU A 201 -18.85 -11.77 2.32
N LEU A 202 -17.76 -12.47 2.67
CA LEU A 202 -16.87 -13.11 1.69
C LEU A 202 -17.57 -14.20 0.87
N ARG A 203 -18.58 -14.88 1.41
CA ARG A 203 -19.38 -15.87 0.68
C ARG A 203 -20.15 -15.27 -0.50
N THR A 204 -20.41 -13.97 -0.46
CA THR A 204 -21.17 -13.24 -1.49
C THR A 204 -20.37 -12.12 -2.16
N ALA A 205 -19.09 -11.99 -1.79
CA ALA A 205 -18.15 -11.05 -2.40
C ALA A 205 -17.69 -11.54 -3.77
N ASP A 206 -17.30 -10.60 -4.62
CA ASP A 206 -16.63 -10.87 -5.88
C ASP A 206 -15.11 -10.88 -5.73
N VAL A 207 -14.60 -9.99 -4.90
CA VAL A 207 -13.18 -9.75 -4.72
C VAL A 207 -12.85 -9.66 -3.24
N PHE A 208 -11.77 -10.32 -2.85
CA PHE A 208 -11.11 -10.13 -1.57
C PHE A 208 -9.72 -9.54 -1.80
N ILE A 209 -9.44 -8.35 -1.27
CA ILE A 209 -8.15 -7.69 -1.34
C ILE A 209 -7.45 -7.80 0.00
N GLN A 210 -6.18 -8.21 0.02
CA GLN A 210 -5.33 -8.08 1.21
C GLN A 210 -4.00 -7.38 0.94
N GLY A 211 -3.55 -6.61 1.94
CA GLY A 211 -2.22 -5.99 1.96
C GLY A 211 -1.44 -6.25 3.26
N TYR A 212 -1.81 -7.29 4.01
CA TYR A 212 -1.10 -7.69 5.22
C TYR A 212 0.11 -8.58 4.88
N ARG A 213 1.00 -8.77 5.87
CA ARG A 213 2.15 -9.67 5.73
C ARG A 213 1.70 -11.03 5.18
N PRO A 214 2.38 -11.59 4.17
CA PRO A 214 2.10 -12.93 3.66
C PRO A 214 1.98 -13.96 4.79
N GLY A 215 0.95 -14.79 4.71
CA GLY A 215 0.60 -15.79 5.74
C GLY A 215 -0.16 -15.28 6.96
N SER A 216 -0.20 -13.97 7.21
CA SER A 216 -0.85 -13.41 8.42
C SER A 216 -2.36 -13.69 8.46
N LEU A 217 -3.08 -13.45 7.36
CA LEU A 217 -4.52 -13.74 7.29
C LEU A 217 -4.79 -15.23 7.12
N ALA A 218 -3.93 -15.96 6.40
CA ALA A 218 -4.01 -17.41 6.25
C ALA A 218 -3.94 -18.12 7.63
N ALA A 219 -3.03 -17.70 8.51
CA ALA A 219 -2.94 -18.21 9.88
C ALA A 219 -4.20 -17.94 10.73
N ARG A 220 -5.13 -17.11 10.25
CA ARG A 220 -6.41 -16.79 10.90
C ARG A 220 -7.60 -17.39 10.16
N GLY A 221 -7.38 -18.36 9.27
CA GLY A 221 -8.43 -19.07 8.52
C GLY A 221 -8.99 -18.29 7.34
N LEU A 222 -8.17 -17.42 6.74
CA LEU A 222 -8.48 -16.67 5.52
C LEU A 222 -7.43 -16.97 4.44
N SER A 223 -6.99 -18.23 4.34
CA SER A 223 -6.07 -18.66 3.28
C SER A 223 -6.81 -18.70 1.93
N PRO A 224 -6.10 -18.57 0.80
CA PRO A 224 -6.73 -18.65 -0.51
C PRO A 224 -7.57 -19.92 -0.72
N THR A 225 -7.09 -21.08 -0.25
CA THR A 225 -7.78 -22.36 -0.36
C THR A 225 -9.06 -22.40 0.47
N GLU A 226 -9.04 -21.90 1.71
CA GLU A 226 -10.24 -21.81 2.55
C GLU A 226 -11.29 -20.86 1.95
N LEU A 227 -10.83 -19.71 1.44
CA LEU A 227 -11.70 -18.72 0.81
C LEU A 227 -12.34 -19.24 -0.48
N ALA A 228 -11.58 -19.95 -1.31
CA ALA A 228 -12.10 -20.56 -2.53
C ALA A 228 -13.09 -21.70 -2.25
N ALA A 229 -12.87 -22.47 -1.17
CA ALA A 229 -13.83 -23.48 -0.73
C ALA A 229 -15.15 -22.84 -0.26
N ALA A 230 -15.09 -21.71 0.44
CA ALA A 230 -16.28 -20.98 0.89
C ALA A 230 -16.99 -20.22 -0.26
N ASN A 231 -16.23 -19.73 -1.24
CA ASN A 231 -16.73 -19.02 -2.41
C ASN A 231 -15.91 -19.39 -3.67
N PRO A 232 -16.38 -20.36 -4.47
CA PRO A 232 -15.70 -20.82 -5.68
C PRO A 232 -15.64 -19.79 -6.82
N ARG A 233 -16.18 -18.58 -6.64
CA ARG A 233 -16.13 -17.47 -7.60
C ARG A 233 -15.24 -16.31 -7.14
N LEU A 234 -14.64 -16.42 -5.95
CA LEU A 234 -13.91 -15.32 -5.35
C LEU A 234 -12.60 -15.05 -6.09
N ILE A 235 -12.34 -13.78 -6.38
CA ILE A 235 -11.02 -13.30 -6.79
C ILE A 235 -10.26 -12.91 -5.54
N ILE A 236 -9.13 -13.56 -5.29
CA ILE A 236 -8.27 -13.30 -4.14
C ILE A 236 -7.07 -12.47 -4.61
N ALA A 237 -7.07 -11.20 -4.27
CA ALA A 237 -6.07 -10.23 -4.68
C ALA A 237 -5.10 -9.96 -3.53
N ASN A 238 -3.82 -10.31 -3.71
CA ASN A 238 -2.78 -10.11 -2.71
C ASN A 238 -1.80 -9.05 -3.17
N LEU A 239 -1.46 -8.14 -2.25
CA LEU A 239 -0.37 -7.21 -2.41
C LEU A 239 0.73 -7.50 -1.38
N SER A 240 1.97 -7.62 -1.86
CA SER A 240 3.13 -7.92 -1.02
C SER A 240 4.37 -7.10 -1.43
N ALA A 241 5.42 -7.14 -0.62
CA ALA A 241 6.66 -6.46 -0.98
C ALA A 241 7.44 -7.19 -2.08
N PHE A 242 7.55 -8.52 -2.00
CA PHE A 242 8.49 -9.31 -2.81
C PHE A 242 7.85 -10.38 -3.70
N GLY A 243 6.52 -10.53 -3.67
CA GLY A 243 5.81 -11.51 -4.47
C GLY A 243 5.63 -12.85 -3.75
N PRO A 244 4.90 -13.79 -4.37
CA PRO A 244 4.58 -15.08 -3.76
C PRO A 244 5.76 -16.05 -3.75
N ASP A 245 6.77 -15.83 -4.59
CA ASP A 245 7.87 -16.77 -4.83
C ASP A 245 9.21 -16.25 -4.28
N GLY A 246 10.15 -17.18 -4.10
CA GLY A 246 11.52 -16.88 -3.66
C GLY A 246 11.71 -16.79 -2.14
N PRO A 247 12.97 -16.66 -1.69
CA PRO A 247 13.33 -16.71 -0.26
C PRO A 247 12.77 -15.56 0.58
N TRP A 248 12.31 -14.48 -0.04
CA TRP A 248 11.76 -13.30 0.64
C TRP A 248 10.23 -13.19 0.53
N SER A 249 9.54 -14.19 -0.04
CA SER A 249 8.07 -14.19 -0.17
C SER A 249 7.33 -14.01 1.17
N GLY A 250 7.91 -14.45 2.29
CA GLY A 250 7.37 -14.28 3.65
C GLY A 250 7.83 -13.01 4.39
N ARG A 251 8.66 -12.16 3.76
CA ARG A 251 9.26 -10.99 4.40
C ARG A 251 8.33 -9.76 4.39
N ARG A 252 8.59 -8.85 5.33
CA ARG A 252 7.90 -7.55 5.44
C ARG A 252 8.60 -6.53 4.56
N GLY A 253 7.88 -5.61 3.95
CA GLY A 253 8.49 -4.51 3.21
C GLY A 253 7.57 -3.32 3.09
N PHE A 254 8.18 -2.20 2.71
CA PHE A 254 7.55 -0.95 2.35
C PHE A 254 8.20 -0.47 1.05
N ASP A 255 7.54 0.41 0.31
CA ASP A 255 8.07 1.00 -0.92
C ASP A 255 9.54 1.42 -0.77
N SER A 256 9.85 2.26 0.21
CA SER A 256 11.22 2.75 0.46
C SER A 256 12.24 1.65 0.74
N LEU A 257 11.84 0.56 1.39
CA LEU A 257 12.71 -0.59 1.64
C LEU A 257 12.94 -1.40 0.35
N VAL A 258 11.92 -1.51 -0.50
CA VAL A 258 12.06 -2.13 -1.81
C VAL A 258 12.95 -1.28 -2.71
N GLN A 259 12.78 0.04 -2.76
CA GLN A 259 13.69 0.94 -3.47
C GLN A 259 15.15 0.79 -2.98
N THR A 260 15.35 0.63 -1.67
CA THR A 260 16.68 0.45 -1.06
C THR A 260 17.34 -0.86 -1.48
N CYS A 261 16.63 -1.99 -1.35
CA CYS A 261 17.21 -3.30 -1.62
C CYS A 261 17.28 -3.66 -3.10
N SER A 262 16.53 -2.95 -3.96
CA SER A 262 16.44 -3.26 -5.39
C SER A 262 17.43 -2.53 -6.28
N GLY A 263 18.20 -1.57 -5.76
CA GLY A 263 19.09 -0.75 -6.60
C GLY A 263 18.53 0.61 -7.01
N MET A 264 17.22 0.85 -6.86
CA MET A 264 16.62 2.12 -7.28
C MET A 264 17.28 3.32 -6.60
N ASN A 265 17.47 3.28 -5.28
CA ASN A 265 18.04 4.41 -4.57
C ASN A 265 19.48 4.73 -4.99
N VAL A 266 20.27 3.71 -5.32
CA VAL A 266 21.64 3.91 -5.82
C VAL A 266 21.59 4.51 -7.23
N SER A 267 20.70 4.01 -8.09
CA SER A 267 20.48 4.55 -9.43
C SER A 267 20.08 6.03 -9.39
N GLU A 268 19.09 6.40 -8.57
CA GLU A 268 18.65 7.79 -8.41
C GLU A 268 19.81 8.70 -7.96
N ALA A 269 20.62 8.24 -6.99
CA ALA A 269 21.75 9.02 -6.50
C ALA A 269 22.84 9.23 -7.56
N GLN A 270 23.11 8.20 -8.37
CA GLN A 270 24.06 8.28 -9.48
C GLN A 270 23.59 9.27 -10.56
N HIS A 271 22.31 9.25 -10.91
CA HIS A 271 21.75 10.16 -11.93
C HIS A 271 21.65 11.61 -11.41
N CYS A 272 21.32 11.79 -10.13
CA CYS A 272 21.33 13.12 -9.51
C CYS A 272 22.75 13.71 -9.45
N GLY A 273 23.77 12.88 -9.17
CA GLY A 273 25.17 13.30 -9.18
C GLY A 273 25.58 14.18 -7.98
N ALA A 274 24.78 14.23 -6.92
CA ALA A 274 25.04 15.03 -5.71
C ALA A 274 26.06 14.41 -4.74
N GLY A 275 26.66 13.26 -5.07
CA GLY A 275 27.66 12.57 -4.25
C GLY A 275 27.09 11.72 -3.11
N GLU A 276 25.76 11.67 -2.96
CA GLU A 276 25.09 10.79 -2.01
C GLU A 276 25.14 9.32 -2.48
N PRO A 277 25.21 8.34 -1.57
CA PRO A 277 25.23 6.92 -1.95
C PRO A 277 23.85 6.35 -2.28
N ALA A 278 22.78 7.05 -1.89
CA ALA A 278 21.39 6.64 -2.06
C ALA A 278 20.48 7.86 -2.07
N MET A 279 19.48 7.88 -2.96
CA MET A 279 18.47 8.93 -3.06
C MET A 279 17.11 8.25 -3.23
N PRO A 280 16.14 8.47 -2.33
CA PRO A 280 14.79 7.94 -2.52
C PRO A 280 14.09 8.69 -3.66
N MET A 281 13.18 8.01 -4.35
CA MET A 281 12.26 8.69 -5.26
C MET A 281 11.42 9.74 -4.49
N PRO A 282 10.98 10.82 -5.15
CA PRO A 282 10.20 11.88 -4.50
C PRO A 282 8.77 11.45 -4.14
N CYS A 283 8.37 10.23 -4.49
CA CYS A 283 7.06 9.66 -4.20
C CYS A 283 7.11 8.14 -4.03
N GLN A 284 6.00 7.59 -3.54
CA GLN A 284 5.84 6.15 -3.29
C GLN A 284 5.33 5.48 -4.57
N ALA A 285 6.13 5.54 -5.62
CA ALA A 285 5.74 5.10 -6.96
C ALA A 285 5.46 3.59 -7.02
N LEU A 286 6.15 2.78 -6.21
CA LEU A 286 5.91 1.33 -6.16
C LEU A 286 4.56 1.04 -5.51
N ASP A 287 4.22 1.73 -4.42
CA ASP A 287 2.93 1.55 -3.74
C ASP A 287 1.77 1.95 -4.66
N HIS A 288 1.83 3.14 -5.26
CA HIS A 288 0.76 3.61 -6.16
C HIS A 288 0.68 2.73 -7.42
N GLY A 289 1.80 2.44 -8.06
CA GLY A 289 1.86 1.55 -9.22
C GLY A 289 1.29 0.17 -8.92
N ALA A 290 1.65 -0.42 -7.77
CA ALA A 290 1.13 -1.72 -7.36
C ALA A 290 -0.38 -1.71 -7.13
N GLY A 291 -0.92 -0.63 -6.55
CA GLY A 291 -2.36 -0.49 -6.37
C GLY A 291 -3.13 -0.46 -7.69
N PHE A 292 -2.67 0.33 -8.67
CA PHE A 292 -3.31 0.40 -9.99
C PHE A 292 -3.18 -0.91 -10.78
N LEU A 293 -2.02 -1.56 -10.70
CA LEU A 293 -1.79 -2.85 -11.34
C LEU A 293 -2.62 -3.96 -10.69
N LEU A 294 -2.82 -3.92 -9.36
CA LEU A 294 -3.70 -4.87 -8.68
C LEU A 294 -5.16 -4.68 -9.09
N ALA A 295 -5.64 -3.43 -9.17
CA ALA A 295 -6.99 -3.14 -9.69
C ALA A 295 -7.15 -3.63 -11.14
N SER A 296 -6.14 -3.43 -11.99
CA SER A 296 -6.13 -3.92 -13.38
C SER A 296 -6.15 -5.45 -13.45
N GLY A 297 -5.37 -6.12 -12.59
CA GLY A 297 -5.34 -7.57 -12.47
C GLY A 297 -6.67 -8.14 -11.97
N ILE A 298 -7.36 -7.44 -11.07
CA ILE A 298 -8.72 -7.79 -10.63
C ILE A 298 -9.70 -7.69 -11.79
N SER A 299 -9.65 -6.63 -12.60
CA SER A 299 -10.48 -6.52 -13.81
C SER A 299 -10.23 -7.64 -14.82
N ALA A 300 -8.96 -8.01 -15.04
CA ALA A 300 -8.61 -9.16 -15.87
C ALA A 300 -9.11 -10.49 -15.28
N ALA A 301 -9.06 -10.65 -13.96
CA ALA A 301 -9.60 -11.82 -13.25
C ALA A 301 -11.13 -11.89 -13.34
N LEU A 302 -11.82 -10.76 -13.30
CA LEU A 302 -13.27 -10.69 -13.49
C LEU A 302 -13.66 -11.17 -14.90
N TYR A 303 -12.91 -10.74 -15.92
CA TYR A 303 -13.09 -11.22 -17.28
C TYR A 303 -12.86 -12.73 -17.39
N ARG A 304 -11.72 -13.24 -16.88
CA ARG A 304 -11.44 -14.69 -16.86
C ARG A 304 -12.52 -15.47 -16.12
N ARG A 305 -12.98 -15.00 -14.96
CA ARG A 305 -14.08 -15.63 -14.22
C ARG A 305 -15.36 -15.67 -15.06
N ALA A 306 -15.66 -14.62 -15.81
CA ALA A 306 -16.86 -14.60 -16.65
C ALA A 306 -16.79 -15.60 -17.81
N THR A 307 -15.62 -15.80 -18.42
CA THR A 307 -15.44 -16.66 -19.61
C THR A 307 -15.09 -18.11 -19.27
N GLU A 308 -14.29 -18.32 -18.23
CA GLU A 308 -13.71 -19.61 -17.84
C GLU A 308 -14.30 -20.16 -16.53
N GLY A 309 -14.81 -19.30 -15.66
CA GLY A 309 -15.35 -19.66 -14.35
C GLY A 309 -14.28 -19.97 -13.31
N GLY A 310 -14.72 -20.15 -12.07
CA GLY A 310 -13.85 -20.51 -10.95
C GLY A 310 -13.25 -19.32 -10.20
N SER A 311 -12.47 -19.65 -9.17
CA SER A 311 -11.76 -18.69 -8.34
C SER A 311 -10.38 -18.43 -8.90
N CYS A 312 -9.89 -17.21 -8.72
CA CYS A 312 -8.60 -16.77 -9.22
C CYS A 312 -7.80 -16.10 -8.11
N ILE A 313 -6.48 -16.17 -8.22
CA ILE A 313 -5.56 -15.37 -7.43
C ILE A 313 -4.91 -14.34 -8.34
N VAL A 314 -4.90 -13.09 -7.87
CA VAL A 314 -4.14 -11.97 -8.45
C VAL A 314 -3.05 -11.60 -7.46
N ASP A 315 -1.79 -11.79 -7.81
CA ASP A 315 -0.65 -11.38 -6.98
C ASP A 315 0.07 -10.20 -7.66
N VAL A 316 0.26 -9.10 -6.92
CA VAL A 316 1.12 -7.97 -7.31
C VAL A 316 2.13 -7.71 -6.19
N SER A 317 3.36 -7.39 -6.56
CA SER A 317 4.39 -7.03 -5.58
C SER A 317 5.12 -5.77 -5.92
N LEU A 318 5.56 -5.04 -4.88
CA LEU A 318 6.38 -3.83 -5.04
C LEU A 318 7.66 -4.12 -5.82
N ALA A 319 8.31 -5.28 -5.60
CA ALA A 319 9.48 -5.70 -6.36
C ALA A 319 9.15 -6.00 -7.84
N GLY A 320 7.98 -6.58 -8.13
CA GLY A 320 7.51 -6.76 -9.51
C GLY A 320 7.23 -5.43 -10.20
N VAL A 321 6.61 -4.46 -9.49
CA VAL A 321 6.42 -3.10 -9.99
C VAL A 321 7.75 -2.39 -10.21
N MET A 322 8.72 -2.57 -9.32
CA MET A 322 10.08 -2.03 -9.52
C MET A 322 10.71 -2.57 -10.81
N LYS A 323 10.64 -3.89 -11.05
CA LYS A 323 11.14 -4.49 -12.30
C LYS A 323 10.43 -3.89 -13.53
N TYR A 324 9.11 -3.76 -13.45
CA TYR A 324 8.31 -3.15 -14.51
C TYR A 324 8.70 -1.69 -14.76
N LEU A 325 8.82 -0.85 -13.74
CA LEU A 325 9.24 0.54 -13.90
C LEU A 325 10.64 0.64 -14.51
N ARG A 326 11.58 -0.20 -14.07
CA ARG A 326 12.93 -0.25 -14.64
C ARG A 326 12.91 -0.65 -16.13
N SER A 327 12.00 -1.53 -16.55
CA SER A 327 11.91 -1.95 -17.96
C SER A 327 11.35 -0.88 -18.90
N LEU A 328 10.72 0.18 -18.37
CA LEU A 328 10.27 1.34 -19.16
C LEU A 328 11.42 2.26 -19.59
N GLY A 329 12.64 2.01 -19.11
CA GLY A 329 13.83 2.81 -19.41
C GLY A 329 14.02 3.98 -18.44
N GLN A 330 15.14 4.68 -18.61
CA GLN A 330 15.56 5.82 -17.79
C GLN A 330 15.96 6.99 -18.69
N TYR A 331 15.77 8.21 -18.19
CA TYR A 331 16.31 9.40 -18.85
C TYR A 331 17.85 9.37 -18.85
N PRO A 332 18.51 9.86 -19.92
CA PRO A 332 19.95 9.80 -20.02
C PRO A 332 20.64 10.74 -19.03
N GLY A 333 21.58 10.20 -18.25
CA GLY A 333 22.38 10.98 -17.30
C GLY A 333 21.51 11.73 -16.29
N LYS A 334 21.78 13.03 -16.10
CA LYS A 334 21.03 13.83 -15.13
C LYS A 334 19.79 14.52 -15.70
N SER A 335 19.41 14.28 -16.96
CA SER A 335 18.36 15.08 -17.62
C SER A 335 16.99 14.97 -16.93
N GLY A 336 16.71 13.85 -16.25
CA GLY A 336 15.50 13.70 -15.42
C GLY A 336 15.50 14.58 -14.16
N PHE A 337 16.65 15.12 -13.74
CA PHE A 337 16.82 16.03 -12.61
C PHE A 337 16.99 17.49 -13.03
N GLU A 338 17.08 17.76 -14.34
CA GLU A 338 17.20 19.12 -14.87
C GLU A 338 15.83 19.81 -15.02
N ILE A 339 14.74 19.15 -14.60
CA ILE A 339 13.42 19.76 -14.56
C ILE A 339 13.41 20.85 -13.49
N SER A 340 12.85 22.02 -13.80
CA SER A 340 12.58 23.03 -12.78
C SER A 340 11.56 22.48 -11.79
N ASP A 341 11.83 22.67 -10.50
CA ASP A 341 10.81 22.46 -9.46
C ASP A 341 9.53 23.20 -9.85
N ALA A 342 8.38 22.58 -9.55
CA ALA A 342 7.10 23.27 -9.69
C ALA A 342 7.17 24.58 -8.88
N ASP A 343 6.69 25.68 -9.49
CA ASP A 343 6.59 26.96 -8.78
C ASP A 343 5.83 26.73 -7.47
N LYS A 344 6.41 27.17 -6.35
CA LYS A 344 5.75 27.06 -5.04
C LYS A 344 4.44 27.87 -5.00
N ASN A 345 4.28 28.82 -5.92
CA ASN A 345 3.07 29.60 -6.12
C ASN A 345 2.16 29.04 -7.22
N LEU A 346 2.51 27.89 -7.84
CA LEU A 346 1.72 27.26 -8.90
C LEU A 346 0.29 27.05 -8.39
N GLN A 347 -0.63 27.84 -8.94
CA GLN A 347 -2.06 27.64 -8.72
C GLN A 347 -2.50 26.53 -9.67
N TRP A 348 -2.67 25.33 -9.12
CA TRP A 348 -3.27 24.23 -9.88
C TRP A 348 -4.66 24.64 -10.38
N GLU A 349 -4.96 24.29 -11.62
CA GLU A 349 -6.23 24.68 -12.24
C GLU A 349 -7.42 24.14 -11.43
N GLU A 350 -8.32 25.03 -11.01
CA GLU A 350 -9.41 24.68 -10.08
C GLU A 350 -10.31 23.56 -10.64
N HIS A 351 -10.40 23.45 -11.97
CA HIS A 351 -11.19 22.44 -12.66
C HIS A 351 -10.70 20.99 -12.40
N LEU A 352 -9.44 20.80 -12.02
CA LEU A 352 -8.84 19.51 -11.66
C LEU A 352 -9.32 19.00 -10.30
N PHE A 353 -9.88 19.89 -9.47
CA PHE A 353 -10.31 19.55 -8.13
C PHE A 353 -11.83 19.48 -8.02
N GLU A 354 -12.28 18.71 -7.05
CA GLU A 354 -13.64 18.79 -6.53
C GLU A 354 -13.62 19.12 -5.04
N LYS A 355 -14.66 19.82 -4.60
CA LYS A 355 -14.92 20.11 -3.19
C LYS A 355 -16.14 19.32 -2.76
N ARG A 356 -15.99 18.54 -1.69
CA ARG A 356 -17.06 17.69 -1.18
C ARG A 356 -17.15 17.84 0.34
N MET A 357 -18.35 17.72 0.87
CA MET A 357 -18.55 17.58 2.30
C MET A 357 -18.18 16.15 2.70
N THR A 358 -17.45 16.00 3.81
CA THR A 358 -16.98 14.73 4.33
C THR A 358 -17.37 14.60 5.80
N GLY A 359 -17.17 13.42 6.41
CA GLY A 359 -17.30 13.25 7.86
C GLY A 359 -16.29 14.06 8.68
N PHE A 360 -15.33 14.72 8.03
CA PHE A 360 -14.34 15.61 8.63
C PHE A 360 -14.55 17.09 8.25
N GLY A 361 -15.67 17.43 7.61
CA GLY A 361 -15.94 18.77 7.06
C GLY A 361 -15.63 18.90 5.56
N PRO A 362 -15.63 20.12 5.00
CA PRO A 362 -15.37 20.34 3.59
C PRO A 362 -13.92 20.00 3.24
N MET A 363 -13.72 19.16 2.23
CA MET A 363 -12.39 18.78 1.75
C MET A 363 -12.29 19.00 0.23
N LYS A 364 -11.10 19.38 -0.22
CA LYS A 364 -10.75 19.56 -1.64
C LYS A 364 -9.86 18.41 -2.07
N TYR A 365 -10.22 17.76 -3.17
CA TYR A 365 -9.51 16.60 -3.71
C TYR A 365 -9.26 16.74 -5.20
N LEU A 366 -8.26 16.05 -5.71
CA LEU A 366 -8.12 15.83 -7.15
C LEU A 366 -9.28 14.95 -7.65
N LYS A 367 -9.86 15.32 -8.80
CA LYS A 367 -10.83 14.48 -9.52
C LYS A 367 -10.15 13.20 -10.01
N HIS A 368 -10.94 12.16 -10.26
CA HIS A 368 -10.41 10.97 -10.93
C HIS A 368 -10.00 11.36 -12.36
N SER A 369 -8.83 10.90 -12.80
CA SER A 369 -8.26 11.31 -14.08
C SER A 369 -8.78 10.49 -15.27
N ALA A 370 -9.39 9.34 -15.01
CA ALA A 370 -9.89 8.47 -16.07
C ALA A 370 -11.19 9.02 -16.67
N VAL A 371 -11.26 9.05 -18.00
CA VAL A 371 -12.47 9.34 -18.78
C VAL A 371 -12.78 8.11 -19.60
N ILE A 372 -14.02 7.64 -19.54
CA ILE A 372 -14.51 6.51 -20.34
C ILE A 372 -15.78 6.99 -21.03
N GLU A 373 -15.88 6.74 -22.34
CA GLU A 373 -17.06 7.12 -23.14
C GLU A 373 -18.34 6.57 -22.50
N ASP A 374 -19.36 7.43 -22.40
CA ASP A 374 -20.68 7.15 -21.82
C ASP A 374 -20.70 6.74 -20.32
N LEU A 375 -19.60 6.91 -19.59
CA LEU A 375 -19.51 6.57 -18.17
C LEU A 375 -18.98 7.73 -17.34
N GLU A 376 -19.31 7.73 -16.05
CA GLU A 376 -18.91 8.78 -15.10
C GLU A 376 -18.03 8.22 -13.96
N PRO A 377 -16.75 7.88 -14.22
CA PRO A 377 -15.82 7.49 -13.16
C PRO A 377 -15.69 8.57 -12.08
N GLY A 378 -15.75 8.17 -10.81
CA GLY A 378 -15.72 9.08 -9.67
C GLY A 378 -16.07 8.40 -8.36
N TRP A 379 -16.10 9.17 -7.28
CA TRP A 379 -16.40 8.67 -5.94
C TRP A 379 -17.58 9.41 -5.35
N ASP A 380 -18.59 8.68 -4.89
CA ASP A 380 -19.75 9.27 -4.20
C ASP A 380 -19.62 9.14 -2.68
N VAL A 381 -19.01 8.05 -2.20
CA VAL A 381 -18.78 7.83 -0.78
C VAL A 381 -17.59 8.67 -0.32
N MET A 382 -17.85 9.68 0.51
CA MET A 382 -16.80 10.57 1.01
C MET A 382 -16.19 10.06 2.33
N PRO A 383 -14.90 10.36 2.59
CA PRO A 383 -14.23 9.94 3.82
C PRO A 383 -14.96 10.36 5.09
N LYS A 384 -14.95 9.49 6.09
CA LYS A 384 -15.50 9.73 7.43
C LYS A 384 -14.71 8.90 8.44
N PRO A 385 -14.92 9.07 9.77
CA PRO A 385 -14.21 8.27 10.76
C PRO A 385 -14.30 6.77 10.47
N LEU A 386 -13.16 6.05 10.56
CA LEU A 386 -13.09 4.63 10.23
C LEU A 386 -14.05 3.80 11.08
N GLY A 387 -14.88 2.98 10.43
CA GLY A 387 -15.86 2.15 11.13
C GLY A 387 -17.26 2.76 11.22
N SER A 388 -17.50 3.85 10.50
CA SER A 388 -18.81 4.52 10.50
C SER A 388 -19.88 3.80 9.67
N ASP A 389 -19.52 2.76 8.91
CA ASP A 389 -20.44 2.00 8.07
C ASP A 389 -20.83 0.66 8.70
N LYS A 390 -21.94 0.10 8.22
CA LYS A 390 -22.39 -1.24 8.59
C LYS A 390 -21.74 -2.31 7.71
N PRO A 391 -21.45 -3.51 8.26
CA PRO A 391 -20.90 -4.64 7.51
C PRO A 391 -21.98 -5.37 6.70
N GLU A 392 -22.59 -4.68 5.73
CA GLU A 392 -23.64 -5.19 4.84
C GLU A 392 -23.44 -4.65 3.42
N TRP A 393 -23.87 -5.37 2.39
CA TRP A 393 -23.82 -4.89 0.99
C TRP A 393 -24.89 -3.84 0.73
N LEU A 394 -24.62 -2.92 -0.19
CA LEU A 394 -25.67 -2.04 -0.71
C LEU A 394 -26.73 -2.89 -1.46
N THR A 395 -28.00 -2.56 -1.23
CA THR A 395 -29.17 -3.24 -1.82
C THR A 395 -29.42 -2.82 -3.25
#